data_AF-A0A5C9F019-F1
#
_entry.id   AF-A0A5C9F019-F1
#
_cell.length_a   1.000
_cell.length_b   1.000
_cell.length_c   1.000
_cell.angle_alpha   90.00
_cell.angle_beta   90.00
_cell.angle_gamma   90.00
#
_symmetry.space_group_name_H-M   'P 1'
#
loop_
_entity.id
_entity.type
_entity.pdbx_description
1 polymer ?
#
loop_
_entity_poly.entity_id
_entity_poly.type
_entity_poly.pdbx_seq_one_letter_code
_entity_poly.pdbx_strand_id
1 'polypeptide(L)'
;MKQMKREALMVYLYVAWKTHAKYLSWDAIGSISTRDTRSTLAQAITYLPKRKELFAEIRQWAEDLWEQGILPHYEELVPIGPFHSQICAHCFQKTGVKRQTRQKTIPYDEFRCTECERGTHADALITRHSNSARMSALVLQECLSSLNAPS
;
A
#
# COMPACT_ATOMS: atom_id res chain seq x y z
N MET A 1 -13.28 -2.22 -18.32
CA MET A 1 -12.39 -2.60 -17.19
C MET A 1 -12.71 -4.04 -16.79
N LYS A 2 -11.73 -4.93 -16.56
CA LYS A 2 -12.00 -6.36 -16.27
C LYS A 2 -12.68 -6.50 -14.89
N GLN A 3 -13.78 -7.26 -14.79
CA GLN A 3 -14.60 -7.46 -13.58
C GLN A 3 -13.78 -7.72 -12.30
N MET A 4 -12.75 -8.56 -12.39
CA MET A 4 -11.85 -8.88 -11.28
C MET A 4 -11.18 -7.65 -10.62
N LYS A 5 -10.94 -6.57 -11.39
CA LYS A 5 -10.41 -5.32 -10.83
C LYS A 5 -11.39 -4.69 -9.87
N ARG A 6 -12.68 -4.65 -10.24
CA ARG A 6 -13.73 -4.07 -9.40
C ARG A 6 -13.93 -4.89 -8.14
N GLU A 7 -13.91 -6.22 -8.25
CA GLU A 7 -14.00 -7.13 -7.09
C GLU A 7 -12.86 -6.91 -6.10
N ALA A 8 -11.62 -6.72 -6.56
CA ALA A 8 -10.48 -6.42 -5.69
C ALA A 8 -10.61 -5.05 -4.99
N LEU A 9 -11.12 -4.02 -5.69
CA LEU A 9 -11.39 -2.70 -5.11
C LEU A 9 -12.48 -2.77 -4.03
N MET A 10 -13.51 -3.60 -4.22
CA MET A 10 -14.57 -3.82 -3.22
C MET A 10 -14.05 -4.50 -1.95
N VAL A 11 -13.14 -5.47 -2.06
CA VAL A 11 -12.49 -6.07 -0.88
C VAL A 11 -11.72 -5.01 -0.09
N TYR A 12 -11.01 -4.11 -0.79
CA TYR A 12 -10.26 -3.04 -0.16
C TYR A 12 -11.17 -2.06 0.60
N LEU A 13 -12.29 -1.66 -0.03
CA LEU A 13 -13.31 -0.82 0.61
C LEU A 13 -13.94 -1.52 1.83
N TYR A 14 -14.28 -2.80 1.72
CA TYR A 14 -14.84 -3.57 2.83
C TYR A 14 -13.89 -3.64 4.03
N VAL A 15 -12.60 -3.90 3.80
CA VAL A 15 -11.59 -3.93 4.87
C VAL A 15 -11.48 -2.54 5.52
N ALA A 16 -11.35 -1.48 4.72
CA ALA A 16 -11.23 -0.12 5.23
C ALA A 16 -12.42 0.26 6.13
N TRP A 17 -13.64 -0.02 5.66
CA TRP A 17 -14.87 0.19 6.42
C TRP A 17 -14.89 -0.65 7.70
N LYS A 18 -14.62 -1.95 7.61
CA LYS A 18 -14.70 -2.87 8.75
C LYS A 18 -13.71 -2.53 9.86
N THR A 19 -12.57 -1.92 9.50
CA THR A 19 -11.53 -1.50 10.45
C THR A 19 -11.64 -0.03 10.86
N HIS A 20 -12.61 0.73 10.35
CA HIS A 20 -12.68 2.19 10.52
C HIS A 20 -11.37 2.90 10.13
N ALA A 21 -10.74 2.43 9.05
CA ALA A 21 -9.45 2.97 8.62
C ALA A 21 -9.66 4.25 7.81
N LYS A 22 -9.29 5.40 8.39
CA LYS A 22 -9.23 6.68 7.69
C LYS A 22 -8.10 6.77 6.65
N TYR A 23 -6.93 6.22 6.98
CA TYR A 23 -5.72 6.35 6.15
C TYR A 23 -5.40 5.05 5.44
N LEU A 24 -5.26 5.11 4.13
CA LEU A 24 -5.08 3.94 3.27
C LEU A 24 -3.77 4.03 2.50
N SER A 25 -2.86 3.10 2.77
CA SER A 25 -1.66 2.89 1.96
C SER A 25 -1.89 1.75 0.99
N TRP A 26 -1.49 1.95 -0.25
CA TRP A 26 -1.43 0.89 -1.24
C TRP A 26 -0.04 0.81 -1.84
N ASP A 27 0.32 -0.38 -2.31
CA ASP A 27 1.55 -0.58 -3.05
C ASP A 27 1.21 -0.79 -4.53
N ALA A 28 1.44 0.24 -5.35
CA ALA A 28 1.08 0.28 -6.77
C ALA A 28 2.04 -0.57 -7.62
N ILE A 29 1.94 -1.89 -7.61
CA ILE A 29 2.95 -2.70 -8.30
C ILE A 29 2.52 -2.97 -9.75
N GLY A 30 3.06 -2.22 -10.69
CA GLY A 30 2.80 -2.41 -12.13
C GLY A 30 3.31 -3.74 -12.71
N SER A 31 4.26 -4.39 -12.05
CA SER A 31 5.10 -5.46 -12.62
C SER A 31 5.11 -6.78 -11.86
N ILE A 32 4.10 -7.09 -11.03
CA ILE A 32 3.92 -8.48 -10.57
C ILE A 32 3.55 -9.31 -11.80
N SER A 33 4.53 -10.01 -12.36
CA SER A 33 4.26 -11.12 -13.26
C SER A 33 3.83 -12.29 -12.38
N THR A 34 2.53 -12.57 -12.35
CA THR A 34 2.01 -13.83 -11.81
C THR A 34 2.16 -14.99 -12.79
N ARG A 35 3.05 -14.87 -13.80
CA ARG A 35 3.40 -16.03 -14.65
C ARG A 35 3.81 -17.16 -13.71
N ASP A 36 3.11 -18.27 -13.86
CA ASP A 36 3.30 -19.52 -13.12
C ASP A 36 2.83 -19.54 -11.65
N THR A 37 2.22 -18.46 -11.13
CA THR A 37 1.57 -18.44 -9.80
C THR A 37 0.06 -18.22 -9.91
N ARG A 38 -0.72 -19.26 -9.59
CA ARG A 38 -2.19 -19.28 -9.68
C ARG A 38 -2.92 -18.99 -8.36
N SER A 39 -2.27 -18.37 -7.37
CA SER A 39 -2.95 -18.10 -6.11
C SER A 39 -3.89 -16.89 -6.23
N THR A 40 -5.10 -17.02 -5.67
CA THR A 40 -6.14 -15.97 -5.67
C THR A 40 -5.62 -14.66 -5.05
N LEU A 41 -4.75 -14.77 -4.05
CA LEU A 41 -4.14 -13.62 -3.38
C LEU A 41 -3.16 -12.85 -4.29
N ALA A 42 -2.30 -13.55 -5.04
CA ALA A 42 -1.37 -12.91 -5.97
C ALA A 42 -2.10 -12.18 -7.11
N GLN A 43 -3.22 -12.74 -7.57
CA GLN A 43 -4.10 -12.09 -8.55
C GLN A 43 -4.83 -10.88 -7.96
N ALA A 44 -5.35 -10.97 -6.74
CA ALA A 44 -6.00 -9.84 -6.06
C ALA A 44 -5.04 -8.66 -5.86
N ILE A 45 -3.79 -8.93 -5.42
CA ILE A 45 -2.75 -7.91 -5.25
C ILE A 45 -2.40 -7.25 -6.59
N THR A 46 -2.41 -8.00 -7.68
CA THR A 46 -2.15 -7.47 -9.04
C THR A 46 -3.23 -6.47 -9.49
N TYR A 47 -4.41 -6.48 -8.88
CA TYR A 47 -5.53 -5.63 -9.25
C TYR A 47 -5.86 -4.53 -8.23
N LEU A 48 -5.09 -4.42 -7.14
CA LEU A 48 -5.17 -3.30 -6.20
C LEU A 48 -4.96 -1.96 -6.92
N PRO A 49 -5.49 -0.85 -6.36
CA PRO A 49 -5.38 0.46 -6.99
C PRO A 49 -3.90 0.80 -7.17
N LYS A 50 -3.47 0.99 -8.42
CA LYS A 50 -2.07 1.36 -8.75
C LYS A 50 -1.92 2.84 -9.09
N ARG A 51 -3.03 3.56 -9.12
CA ARG A 51 -3.10 4.94 -9.60
C ARG A 51 -4.12 5.73 -8.81
N LYS A 52 -3.95 7.04 -8.80
CA LYS A 52 -4.82 7.97 -8.09
C LYS A 52 -6.27 7.87 -8.55
N GLU A 53 -6.51 7.60 -9.84
CA GLU A 53 -7.87 7.50 -10.39
C GLU A 53 -8.64 6.31 -9.82
N LEU A 54 -7.97 5.19 -9.55
CA LEU A 54 -8.60 4.02 -8.93
C LEU A 54 -8.93 4.26 -7.46
N PHE A 55 -8.12 5.06 -6.77
CA PHE A 55 -8.45 5.49 -5.41
C PHE A 55 -9.66 6.44 -5.40
N ALA A 56 -9.74 7.34 -6.38
CA ALA A 56 -10.92 8.21 -6.54
C ALA A 56 -12.20 7.41 -6.79
N GLU A 57 -12.13 6.34 -7.58
CA GLU A 57 -13.25 5.41 -7.81
C GLU A 57 -13.70 4.71 -6.51
N ILE A 58 -12.75 4.25 -5.68
CA ILE A 58 -13.07 3.67 -4.35
C ILE A 58 -13.77 4.69 -3.47
N ARG A 59 -13.27 5.94 -3.44
CA ARG A 59 -13.85 7.00 -2.62
C ARG A 59 -15.28 7.32 -3.06
N GLN A 60 -15.52 7.42 -4.37
CA GLN A 60 -16.87 7.63 -4.91
C GLN A 60 -17.83 6.51 -4.51
N TRP A 61 -17.40 5.23 -4.63
CA TRP A 61 -18.25 4.12 -4.21
C TRP A 61 -18.54 4.13 -2.71
N ALA A 62 -17.57 4.53 -1.89
CA ALA A 62 -17.75 4.63 -0.45
C ALA A 62 -18.81 5.71 -0.09
N GLU A 63 -18.77 6.85 -0.77
CA GLU A 63 -19.76 7.92 -0.67
C GLU A 63 -21.16 7.45 -1.11
N ASP A 64 -21.27 6.85 -2.31
CA ASP A 64 -22.55 6.35 -2.84
C ASP A 64 -23.20 5.30 -1.90
N LEU A 65 -22.39 4.38 -1.35
CA LEU A 65 -22.87 3.34 -0.43
C LEU A 65 -23.22 3.89 0.95
N TRP A 66 -22.57 4.97 1.39
CA TRP A 66 -22.96 5.68 2.61
C TRP A 66 -24.30 6.39 2.43
N GLU A 67 -24.52 7.10 1.32
CA GLU A 67 -25.81 7.72 0.98
C GLU A 67 -26.96 6.70 0.91
N GLN A 68 -26.67 5.48 0.46
CA GLN A 68 -27.61 4.37 0.42
C GLN A 68 -27.85 3.68 1.78
N GLY A 69 -27.14 4.10 2.84
CA GLY A 69 -27.24 3.50 4.18
C GLY A 69 -26.57 2.13 4.33
N ILE A 70 -25.77 1.71 3.35
CA ILE A 70 -25.04 0.42 3.37
C ILE A 70 -23.77 0.52 4.22
N LEU A 71 -23.09 1.68 4.20
CA LEU A 71 -21.89 1.98 5.00
C LEU A 71 -22.16 3.08 6.04
N PRO A 72 -22.93 2.83 7.12
CA PRO A 72 -23.43 3.87 8.04
C PRO A 72 -22.36 4.61 8.88
N HIS A 73 -21.09 4.19 8.81
CA HIS A 73 -19.97 4.75 9.59
C HIS A 73 -18.79 5.12 8.68
N TYR A 74 -19.08 5.65 7.49
CA TYR A 74 -18.05 6.07 6.55
C TYR A 74 -17.20 7.19 7.16
N GLU A 75 -15.88 6.99 7.15
CA GLU A 75 -14.88 8.04 7.37
C GLU A 75 -14.22 8.38 6.03
N GLU A 76 -13.95 9.66 5.78
CA GLU A 76 -13.29 10.08 4.55
C GLU A 76 -11.94 9.36 4.38
N LEU A 77 -11.80 8.63 3.28
CA LEU A 77 -10.60 7.85 3.00
C LEU A 77 -9.47 8.73 2.45
N VAL A 78 -8.33 8.76 3.13
CA VAL A 78 -7.16 9.56 2.77
C VAL A 78 -6.03 8.66 2.24
N PRO A 79 -5.53 8.93 1.02
CA PRO A 79 -4.43 8.17 0.44
C PRO A 79 -3.08 8.62 1.02
N ILE A 80 -2.25 7.71 1.56
CA ILE A 80 -0.91 8.05 2.08
C ILE A 80 0.26 7.69 1.14
N GLY A 81 -0.04 7.16 -0.04
CA GLY A 81 0.91 7.11 -1.16
C GLY A 81 1.26 5.71 -1.68
N PRO A 82 1.69 5.61 -2.95
CA PRO A 82 2.11 4.36 -3.58
C PRO A 82 3.61 4.02 -3.39
N PHE A 83 3.97 2.76 -3.67
CA PHE A 83 5.35 2.25 -3.86
C PHE A 83 6.22 2.09 -2.61
N HIS A 84 5.63 2.02 -1.42
CA HIS A 84 6.37 1.86 -0.16
C HIS A 84 7.26 0.60 -0.13
N SER A 85 6.91 -0.44 -0.89
CA SER A 85 7.71 -1.66 -1.01
C SER A 85 9.05 -1.49 -1.73
N GLN A 86 9.22 -0.43 -2.51
CA GLN A 86 10.45 -0.15 -3.25
C GLN A 86 11.44 0.67 -2.42
N ILE A 87 11.02 1.17 -1.26
CA ILE A 87 11.78 2.08 -0.41
C ILE A 87 12.21 1.34 0.85
N CYS A 88 13.49 1.40 1.20
CA CYS A 88 13.99 0.88 2.46
C CYS A 88 13.52 1.76 3.63
N ALA A 89 12.70 1.18 4.51
CA ALA A 89 12.18 1.88 5.69
C ALA A 89 13.32 2.37 6.62
N HIS A 90 14.41 1.62 6.71
CA HIS A 90 15.57 2.00 7.53
C HIS A 90 16.31 3.21 6.98
N CYS A 91 16.55 3.25 5.66
CA CYS A 91 17.18 4.40 5.01
C CYS A 91 16.28 5.63 5.09
N PHE A 92 14.97 5.46 4.90
CA PHE A 92 14.00 6.56 5.06
C PHE A 92 14.04 7.11 6.49
N GLN A 93 13.96 6.26 7.51
CA GLN A 93 13.99 6.70 8.91
C GLN A 93 15.26 7.48 9.27
N LYS A 94 16.41 7.13 8.66
CA LYS A 94 17.68 7.84 8.88
C LYS A 94 17.79 9.17 8.13
N THR A 95 17.18 9.29 6.95
CA THR A 95 17.47 10.39 6.02
C THR A 95 16.27 11.30 5.76
N GLY A 96 15.05 10.86 6.05
CA GLY A 96 13.81 11.51 5.61
C GLY A 96 13.56 11.44 4.11
N VAL A 97 14.45 10.83 3.30
CA VAL A 97 14.35 10.88 1.84
C VAL A 97 13.71 9.62 1.29
N LYS A 98 12.64 9.79 0.49
CA LYS A 98 11.94 8.71 -0.21
C LYS A 98 12.74 8.30 -1.47
N ARG A 99 13.57 7.27 -1.36
CA ARG A 99 14.37 6.73 -2.48
C ARG A 99 14.05 5.25 -2.76
N GLN A 100 13.84 4.93 -4.04
CA GLN A 100 13.70 3.54 -4.47
C GLN A 100 15.05 2.84 -4.33
N THR A 101 15.12 1.88 -3.42
CA THR A 101 16.36 1.22 -3.00
C THR A 101 16.22 -0.30 -2.99
N ARG A 102 15.04 -0.85 -3.32
CA ARG A 102 14.88 -2.29 -3.48
C ARG A 102 15.65 -2.79 -4.71
N GLN A 103 16.45 -3.84 -4.52
CA GLN A 103 17.10 -4.55 -5.62
C GLN A 103 16.05 -5.21 -6.53
N LYS A 104 16.20 -5.07 -7.86
CA LYS A 104 15.20 -5.56 -8.83
C LYS A 104 15.34 -7.05 -9.16
N THR A 105 16.51 -7.63 -8.96
CA THR A 105 16.89 -8.99 -9.41
C THR A 105 16.70 -10.06 -8.33
N ILE A 106 15.84 -9.83 -7.34
CA ILE A 106 15.55 -10.76 -6.24
C ILE A 106 14.08 -11.21 -6.28
N PRO A 107 13.75 -12.38 -5.70
CA PRO A 107 12.37 -12.85 -5.52
C PRO A 107 11.42 -11.76 -5.00
N TYR A 108 10.13 -11.91 -5.33
CA TYR A 108 9.14 -10.87 -5.05
C TYR A 108 8.94 -10.66 -3.55
N ASP A 109 8.80 -11.73 -2.78
CA ASP A 109 8.63 -11.72 -1.33
C ASP A 109 9.88 -11.23 -0.59
N GLU A 110 11.04 -11.29 -1.24
CA GLU A 110 12.30 -10.79 -0.71
C GLU A 110 12.49 -9.28 -0.89
N PHE A 111 13.25 -8.73 0.06
CA PHE A 111 13.71 -7.36 0.07
C PHE A 111 15.22 -7.32 0.24
N ARG A 112 15.90 -6.46 -0.51
CA ARG A 112 17.29 -6.08 -0.27
C ARG A 112 17.48 -4.63 -0.68
N CYS A 113 18.05 -3.85 0.23
CA CYS A 113 18.38 -2.45 -0.01
C CYS A 113 19.72 -2.34 -0.76
N THR A 114 19.78 -1.57 -1.84
CA THR A 114 21.01 -1.29 -2.59
C THR A 114 21.96 -0.33 -1.87
N GLU A 115 21.47 0.39 -0.85
CA GLU A 115 22.25 1.41 -0.11
C GLU A 115 22.83 0.87 1.20
N CYS A 116 21.99 0.24 2.03
CA CYS A 116 22.40 -0.25 3.36
C CYS A 116 22.48 -1.77 3.45
N GLU A 117 22.27 -2.47 2.33
CA GLU A 117 22.33 -3.93 2.19
C GLU A 117 21.38 -4.75 3.07
N ARG A 118 20.63 -4.10 3.98
CA ARG A 118 19.60 -4.72 4.80
C ARG A 118 18.52 -5.36 3.92
N GLY A 119 18.08 -6.53 4.33
CA GLY A 119 17.13 -7.32 3.57
C GLY A 119 16.90 -8.70 4.16
N THR A 120 16.09 -9.48 3.47
CA THR A 120 15.60 -10.81 3.87
C THR A 120 16.75 -11.78 4.14
N HIS A 121 17.84 -11.70 3.37
CA HIS A 121 19.03 -12.54 3.56
C HIS A 121 19.84 -12.20 4.82
N ALA A 122 19.81 -10.93 5.27
CA ALA A 122 20.50 -10.51 6.48
C ALA A 122 19.63 -10.71 7.73
N ASP A 123 18.31 -10.63 7.56
CA ASP A 123 17.31 -10.83 8.60
C ASP A 123 16.01 -11.31 7.93
N ALA A 124 15.64 -12.57 8.19
CA ALA A 124 14.46 -13.20 7.60
C ALA A 124 13.14 -12.50 7.97
N LEU A 125 13.13 -11.68 9.04
CA LEU A 125 11.97 -10.87 9.42
C LEU A 125 11.77 -9.66 8.48
N ILE A 126 12.81 -9.27 7.74
CA ILE A 126 12.78 -8.16 6.77
C ILE A 126 12.40 -8.69 5.40
N THR A 127 11.14 -9.08 5.25
CA THR A 127 10.53 -9.38 3.95
C THR A 127 10.14 -8.09 3.23
N ARG A 128 9.80 -8.19 1.95
CA ARG A 128 9.23 -7.06 1.21
C ARG A 128 7.96 -6.54 1.86
N HIS A 129 7.11 -7.44 2.35
CA HIS A 129 5.84 -7.08 2.97
C HIS A 129 6.04 -6.35 4.30
N SER A 130 6.91 -6.87 5.18
CA SER A 130 7.19 -6.21 6.47
C SER A 130 7.89 -4.87 6.28
N ASN A 131 8.83 -4.76 5.32
CA ASN A 131 9.45 -3.48 4.97
C ASN A 131 8.41 -2.48 4.42
N SER A 132 7.52 -2.90 3.51
CA SER A 132 6.46 -2.04 2.97
C SER A 132 5.49 -1.56 4.05
N ALA A 133 5.09 -2.45 4.96
CA ALA A 133 4.22 -2.10 6.08
C ALA A 133 4.89 -1.06 6.99
N ARG A 134 6.16 -1.28 7.35
CA ARG A 134 6.95 -0.33 8.15
C ARG A 134 7.11 1.01 7.45
N MET A 135 7.42 1.03 6.16
CA MET A 135 7.52 2.27 5.39
C MET A 135 6.19 3.02 5.36
N SER A 136 5.07 2.32 5.21
CA SER A 136 3.73 2.91 5.23
C SER A 136 3.42 3.55 6.59
N ALA A 137 3.78 2.90 7.69
CA ALA A 137 3.64 3.46 9.03
C ALA A 137 4.49 4.72 9.23
N LEU A 138 5.73 4.74 8.72
CA LEU A 138 6.61 5.91 8.81
C LEU A 138 6.06 7.10 7.98
N VAL A 139 5.50 6.85 6.80
CA VAL A 139 4.87 7.90 5.98
C VAL A 139 3.58 8.40 6.63
N LEU A 140 2.78 7.52 7.25
CA LEU A 140 1.62 7.94 8.03
C LEU A 140 2.05 8.84 9.20
N GLN A 141 3.10 8.45 9.92
CA GLN A 141 3.65 9.26 11.01
C GLN A 141 4.07 10.65 10.52
N GLU A 142 4.81 10.74 9.41
CA GLU A 142 5.21 12.01 8.79
C GLU A 142 3.98 12.87 8.46
N CYS A 143 2.95 12.28 7.83
CA CYS A 143 1.71 12.97 7.47
C CYS A 143 0.98 13.52 8.71
N LEU A 144 0.82 12.71 9.76
CA LEU A 144 0.18 13.13 11.00
C LEU A 144 0.97 14.22 11.73
N SER A 145 2.30 14.12 11.74
CA SER A 145 3.15 15.16 12.32
C SER A 145 3.03 16.49 11.58
N SER A 146 2.97 16.48 10.24
CA SER A 146 2.76 17.69 9.46
C SER A 146 1.40 18.36 9.68
N LEU A 147 0.35 17.57 9.94
CA LEU A 147 -0.98 18.09 10.26
C LEU A 147 -1.06 18.75 11.64
N ASN A 148 -0.21 18.32 12.58
CA ASN A 148 -0.18 18.80 13.96
C ASN A 148 0.90 19.87 14.21
N ALA A 149 1.70 20.22 13.21
CA ALA A 149 2.72 21.25 13.36
C ALA A 149 2.06 22.63 13.54
N PRO A 150 2.46 23.43 14.54
CA PRO A 150 1.97 24.80 14.69
C PRO A 150 2.41 25.61 13.46
N SER A 151 1.45 26.30 12.85
CA SER A 151 1.63 27.21 11.72
C SER A 151 2.61 28.33 12.00
#